data_AF-A0A2G1XM72-F1
#
_entry.id   AF-A0A2G1XM72-F1
#
_cell.length_a   1.000
_cell.length_b   1.000
_cell.length_c   1.000
_cell.angle_alpha   90.00
_cell.angle_beta   90.00
_cell.angle_gamma   90.00
#
_symmetry.space_group_name_H-M   'P 1'
#
loop_
_entity.id
_entity.type
_entity.pdbx_description
1 polymer ?
#
loop_
_entity_poly.entity_id
_entity_poly.type
_entity_poly.pdbx_seq_one_letter_code
_entity_poly.pdbx_strand_id
1 'polypeptide(L)'
;MWWMLQLALIAIVAGAGIADRWSSGFDSWWLMGVSAVSAVLGMVALTWRGVVVQPRWVGPLVGLVFGTGVVGMGVALAVTAPSRPMGSRVLFLAGASYVVLAGIWLLVRQWSWRTAITWLLPVVLPLVLGVFPGIGLVVHTFYLDAFDLRLEDIEIPVVYQVVASLKVIAAMSMWLLAPAFWGYAKHFHLAIRDRWVGHLMLLFIALCSFVAGPWMLAAEPAGEAGQRAVAAAAAGRAPAAYFGIKPEWVCVAPVGRAAETAVEGGEFQPEHPYLMLGDADGKAVLWDPKERHALKISMSKIKVVPSEGKAPAHCG
;
A
#
# COMPACT_ATOMS: atom_id res chain seq x y z
N MET A 1 -11.72 7.39 -30.17
CA MET A 1 -11.56 6.05 -29.54
C MET A 1 -10.91 6.14 -28.16
N TRP A 2 -9.68 6.64 -28.02
CA TRP A 2 -8.93 6.61 -26.75
C TRP A 2 -9.61 7.30 -25.56
N TRP A 3 -10.27 8.44 -25.78
CA TRP A 3 -11.05 9.15 -24.75
C TRP A 3 -12.24 8.38 -24.19
N MET A 4 -12.89 7.55 -25.00
CA MET A 4 -13.99 6.71 -24.52
C MET A 4 -13.49 5.67 -23.52
N LEU A 5 -12.29 5.13 -23.72
CA LEU A 5 -11.70 4.17 -22.79
C LEU A 5 -11.37 4.83 -21.45
N GLN A 6 -10.84 6.05 -21.45
CA GLN A 6 -10.55 6.79 -20.22
C GLN A 6 -11.82 7.12 -19.43
N LEU A 7 -12.85 7.64 -20.10
CA LEU A 7 -14.12 7.96 -19.46
C LEU A 7 -14.83 6.69 -18.97
N ALA A 8 -14.77 5.61 -19.74
CA ALA A 8 -15.33 4.33 -19.31
C ALA A 8 -14.62 3.80 -18.06
N LEU A 9 -13.29 3.88 -18.01
CA LEU A 9 -12.53 3.46 -16.84
C LEU A 9 -12.85 4.31 -15.60
N ILE A 10 -12.94 5.63 -15.74
CA ILE A 10 -13.37 6.53 -14.64
C ILE A 10 -14.77 6.15 -14.17
N ALA A 11 -15.70 5.89 -15.08
CA ALA A 11 -17.07 5.47 -14.75
C ALA A 11 -17.12 4.12 -14.01
N ILE A 12 -16.31 3.13 -14.42
CA ILE A 12 -16.19 1.82 -13.73
C ILE A 12 -15.66 2.01 -12.31
N VAL A 13 -14.57 2.75 -12.16
CA VAL A 13 -13.90 2.98 -10.88
C VAL A 13 -14.81 3.77 -9.94
N ALA A 14 -15.47 4.81 -10.44
CA ALA A 14 -16.43 5.59 -9.68
C ALA A 14 -17.65 4.75 -9.26
N GLY A 15 -18.21 3.93 -10.17
CA GLY A 15 -19.31 3.02 -9.86
C GLY A 15 -18.94 2.01 -8.77
N ALA A 16 -17.77 1.39 -8.86
CA ALA A 16 -17.26 0.47 -7.85
C ALA A 16 -17.07 1.15 -6.48
N GLY A 17 -16.54 2.38 -6.47
CA GLY A 17 -16.32 3.13 -5.25
C GLY A 17 -17.61 3.64 -4.58
N ILE A 18 -18.63 3.99 -5.38
CA ILE A 18 -19.98 4.31 -4.87
C ILE A 18 -20.57 3.07 -4.18
N ALA A 19 -20.50 1.90 -4.81
CA ALA A 19 -21.05 0.66 -4.25
C ALA A 19 -20.42 0.29 -2.89
N ASP A 20 -19.11 0.50 -2.75
CA ASP A 20 -18.37 0.19 -1.52
C ASP A 20 -18.69 1.17 -0.37
N ARG A 21 -18.90 2.46 -0.70
CA ARG A 21 -19.11 3.52 0.30
C ARG A 21 -20.58 3.93 0.48
N TRP A 22 -21.50 3.31 -0.25
CA TRP A 22 -22.92 3.68 -0.23
C TRP A 22 -23.50 3.72 1.20
N SER A 23 -23.16 2.72 2.02
CA SER A 23 -23.64 2.62 3.41
C SER A 23 -23.02 3.64 4.37
N SER A 24 -21.90 4.27 4.01
CA SER A 24 -21.15 5.20 4.87
C SER A 24 -21.66 6.64 4.77
N GLY A 25 -22.74 6.89 4.04
CA GLY A 25 -23.36 8.20 3.88
C GLY A 25 -22.82 9.02 2.72
N PHE A 26 -23.55 10.08 2.33
CA PHE A 26 -23.27 10.91 1.15
C PHE A 26 -21.84 11.48 1.13
N ASP A 27 -21.36 11.95 2.28
CA ASP A 27 -20.03 12.56 2.42
C ASP A 27 -18.88 11.64 1.97
N SER A 28 -19.10 10.32 2.03
CA SER A 28 -18.09 9.34 1.66
C SER A 28 -18.04 9.03 0.16
N TRP A 29 -19.11 9.28 -0.61
CA TRP A 29 -19.20 8.87 -2.03
C TRP A 29 -19.53 9.99 -3.00
N TRP A 30 -19.90 11.19 -2.55
CA TRP A 30 -20.36 12.28 -3.44
C TRP A 30 -19.34 12.66 -4.53
N LEU A 31 -18.04 12.71 -4.21
CA LEU A 31 -16.97 12.97 -5.18
C LEU A 31 -16.93 11.91 -6.30
N MET A 32 -17.23 10.66 -5.96
CA MET A 32 -17.32 9.56 -6.93
C MET A 32 -18.58 9.69 -7.77
N GLY A 33 -19.69 10.11 -7.16
CA GLY A 33 -20.93 10.45 -7.87
C GLY A 33 -20.70 11.53 -8.92
N VAL A 34 -20.04 12.65 -8.55
CA VAL A 34 -19.69 13.74 -9.48
C VAL A 34 -18.78 13.26 -10.60
N SER A 35 -17.80 12.41 -10.27
CA SER A 35 -16.88 11.82 -11.26
C SER A 35 -17.60 10.90 -12.25
N ALA A 36 -18.52 10.05 -11.76
CA ALA A 36 -19.35 9.18 -12.61
C ALA A 36 -20.23 10.00 -13.54
N VAL A 37 -20.93 11.02 -13.03
CA VAL A 37 -21.77 11.92 -13.83
C VAL A 37 -20.95 12.64 -14.89
N SER A 38 -19.79 13.18 -14.52
CA SER A 38 -18.90 13.88 -15.45
C SER A 38 -18.38 12.96 -16.56
N ALA A 39 -18.06 11.70 -16.23
CA ALA A 39 -17.64 10.71 -17.20
C ALA A 39 -18.76 10.33 -18.19
N VAL A 40 -19.98 10.15 -17.70
CA VAL A 40 -21.17 9.89 -18.53
C VAL A 40 -21.46 11.07 -19.45
N LEU A 41 -21.45 12.31 -18.93
CA LEU A 41 -21.63 13.51 -19.74
C LEU A 41 -20.54 13.67 -20.80
N GLY A 42 -19.28 13.33 -20.47
CA GLY A 42 -18.19 13.28 -21.43
C GLY A 42 -18.44 12.27 -22.56
N MET A 43 -18.93 11.07 -22.23
CA MET A 43 -19.29 10.05 -23.22
C MET A 43 -20.44 10.49 -24.12
N VAL A 44 -21.48 11.11 -23.55
CA VAL A 44 -22.60 11.73 -24.29
C VAL A 44 -22.10 12.82 -25.25
N ALA A 45 -21.19 13.70 -24.80
CA ALA A 45 -20.63 14.74 -25.64
C ALA A 45 -19.78 14.17 -26.80
N LEU A 46 -19.02 13.10 -26.54
CA LEU A 46 -18.22 12.42 -27.56
C LEU A 46 -19.09 11.71 -28.61
N THR A 47 -20.15 11.01 -28.19
CA THR A 47 -21.06 10.34 -29.13
C THR A 47 -21.89 11.35 -29.91
N TRP A 48 -22.31 12.46 -29.30
CA TRP A 48 -23.01 13.53 -30.00
C TRP A 48 -22.15 14.16 -31.11
N ARG A 49 -20.85 14.39 -30.85
CA ARG A 49 -19.94 14.95 -31.85
C ARG A 49 -19.45 13.95 -32.89
N GLY A 50 -19.29 12.68 -32.52
CA GLY A 50 -18.64 11.67 -33.36
C GLY A 50 -19.60 10.79 -34.18
N VAL A 51 -20.85 10.66 -33.77
CA VAL A 51 -21.83 9.76 -34.40
C VAL A 51 -22.78 10.58 -35.27
N VAL A 52 -22.52 10.59 -36.58
CA VAL A 52 -23.42 11.20 -37.57
C VAL A 52 -24.54 10.22 -37.89
N VAL A 53 -25.48 10.05 -36.94
CA VAL A 53 -26.69 9.23 -37.13
C VAL A 53 -27.90 10.15 -37.16
N GLN A 54 -28.81 9.88 -38.10
CA GLN A 54 -30.15 10.44 -38.07
C GLN A 54 -31.10 9.46 -37.39
N PRO A 55 -31.93 9.90 -36.41
CA PRO A 55 -32.03 11.26 -35.89
C PRO A 55 -30.91 11.64 -34.89
N ARG A 56 -30.59 12.95 -34.79
CA ARG A 56 -29.43 13.47 -34.04
C ARG A 56 -29.44 13.19 -32.53
N TRP A 57 -30.60 12.82 -31.97
CA TRP A 57 -30.74 12.45 -30.55
C TRP A 57 -30.26 11.01 -30.24
N VAL A 58 -30.06 10.17 -31.26
CA VAL A 58 -29.58 8.79 -31.07
C VAL A 58 -28.15 8.77 -30.52
N GLY A 59 -27.27 9.65 -31.02
CA GLY A 59 -25.89 9.77 -30.53
C GLY A 59 -25.78 9.99 -29.02
N PRO A 60 -26.39 11.04 -28.44
CA PRO A 60 -26.36 11.27 -27.00
C PRO A 60 -27.08 10.18 -26.21
N LEU A 61 -28.18 9.59 -26.72
CA LEU A 61 -28.86 8.46 -26.08
C LEU A 61 -27.95 7.24 -25.96
N VAL A 62 -27.22 6.88 -27.04
CA VAL A 62 -26.23 5.79 -27.02
C VAL A 62 -25.13 6.09 -26.01
N GLY A 63 -24.64 7.33 -25.95
CA GLY A 63 -23.63 7.76 -24.97
C GLY A 63 -24.13 7.66 -23.53
N LEU A 64 -25.40 7.99 -23.28
CA LEU A 64 -26.04 7.88 -21.96
C LEU A 64 -26.17 6.41 -21.55
N VAL A 65 -26.78 5.58 -22.40
CA VAL A 65 -27.00 4.14 -22.13
C VAL A 65 -25.66 3.43 -21.90
N PHE A 66 -24.68 3.68 -22.77
CA PHE A 66 -23.34 3.12 -22.61
C PHE A 66 -22.68 3.61 -21.33
N GLY A 67 -22.71 4.91 -21.07
CA GLY A 67 -22.12 5.50 -19.86
C GLY A 67 -22.73 4.95 -18.58
N THR A 68 -24.07 4.89 -18.47
CA THR A 68 -24.76 4.31 -17.31
C THR A 68 -24.50 2.81 -17.18
N GLY A 69 -24.44 2.08 -18.31
CA GLY A 69 -24.10 0.66 -18.32
C GLY A 69 -22.70 0.39 -17.79
N VAL A 70 -21.73 1.26 -18.14
CA VAL A 70 -20.35 1.18 -17.68
C VAL A 70 -20.22 1.50 -16.18
N VAL A 71 -20.97 2.49 -15.66
CA VAL A 71 -21.07 2.73 -14.20
C VAL A 71 -21.68 1.50 -13.51
N GLY A 72 -22.77 0.95 -14.06
CA GLY A 72 -23.43 -0.25 -13.56
C GLY A 72 -22.51 -1.48 -13.56
N MET A 73 -21.64 -1.61 -14.55
CA MET A 73 -20.60 -2.65 -14.59
C MET A 73 -19.63 -2.51 -13.41
N GLY A 74 -19.19 -1.29 -13.08
CA GLY A 74 -18.36 -1.02 -11.91
C GLY A 74 -19.04 -1.42 -10.60
N VAL A 75 -20.32 -1.07 -10.45
CA VAL A 75 -21.13 -1.48 -9.29
C VAL A 75 -21.25 -3.01 -9.21
N ALA A 76 -21.57 -3.66 -10.33
CA ALA A 76 -21.74 -5.11 -10.38
C ALA A 76 -20.45 -5.84 -9.99
N LEU A 77 -19.29 -5.41 -10.52
CA LEU A 77 -17.98 -5.97 -10.20
C LEU A 77 -17.61 -5.80 -8.72
N ALA A 78 -17.97 -4.68 -8.10
CA ALA A 78 -17.72 -4.45 -6.68
C ALA A 78 -18.62 -5.33 -5.78
N VAL A 79 -19.87 -5.55 -6.18
CA VAL A 79 -20.83 -6.35 -5.40
C VAL A 79 -20.61 -7.86 -5.54
N THR A 80 -20.13 -8.33 -6.70
CA THR A 80 -19.84 -9.76 -6.94
C THR A 80 -18.47 -10.20 -6.44
N ALA A 81 -17.62 -9.27 -5.99
CA ALA A 81 -16.31 -9.60 -5.43
C ALA A 81 -16.44 -10.41 -4.12
N PRO A 82 -15.54 -11.39 -3.86
CA PRO A 82 -15.54 -12.19 -2.62
C PRO A 82 -15.50 -11.36 -1.34
N SER A 83 -14.91 -10.16 -1.43
CA SER A 83 -15.08 -9.10 -0.45
C SER A 83 -15.24 -7.76 -1.18
N ARG A 84 -16.30 -7.01 -0.84
CA ARG A 84 -16.60 -5.67 -1.39
C ARG A 84 -15.39 -4.72 -1.41
N PRO A 85 -14.62 -4.56 -0.31
CA PRO A 85 -13.47 -3.65 -0.30
C PRO A 85 -12.32 -4.13 -1.19
N MET A 86 -12.21 -5.42 -1.49
CA MET A 86 -11.14 -5.93 -2.35
C MET A 86 -11.43 -5.63 -3.83
N GLY A 87 -12.67 -5.80 -4.27
CA GLY A 87 -13.08 -5.50 -5.65
C GLY A 87 -12.89 -4.03 -6.02
N SER A 88 -13.36 -3.12 -5.14
CA SER A 88 -13.18 -1.68 -5.35
C SER A 88 -11.70 -1.29 -5.40
N ARG A 89 -10.89 -1.76 -4.44
CA ARG A 89 -9.44 -1.47 -4.38
C ARG A 89 -8.69 -1.92 -5.63
N VAL A 90 -8.96 -3.13 -6.12
CA VAL A 90 -8.30 -3.63 -7.34
C VAL A 90 -8.66 -2.77 -8.55
N LEU A 91 -9.93 -2.37 -8.70
CA LEU A 91 -10.36 -1.48 -9.77
C LEU A 91 -9.73 -0.08 -9.65
N PHE A 92 -9.66 0.49 -8.45
CA PHE A 92 -8.96 1.76 -8.21
C PHE A 92 -7.48 1.67 -8.59
N LEU A 93 -6.78 0.61 -8.18
CA LEU A 93 -5.37 0.42 -8.50
C LEU A 93 -5.15 0.22 -10.00
N ALA A 94 -5.97 -0.59 -10.66
CA ALA A 94 -5.89 -0.80 -12.11
C ALA A 94 -6.19 0.50 -12.88
N GLY A 95 -7.21 1.25 -12.44
CA GLY A 95 -7.61 2.54 -12.99
C GLY A 95 -6.50 3.58 -12.87
N ALA A 96 -5.98 3.77 -11.66
CA ALA A 96 -4.89 4.69 -11.39
C ALA A 96 -3.63 4.33 -12.19
N SER A 97 -3.27 3.04 -12.23
CA SER A 97 -2.12 2.55 -13.00
C SER A 97 -2.28 2.86 -14.49
N TYR A 98 -3.47 2.60 -15.07
CA TYR A 98 -3.73 2.92 -16.47
C TYR A 98 -3.60 4.42 -16.76
N VAL A 99 -4.18 5.29 -15.91
CA VAL A 99 -4.11 6.74 -16.09
C VAL A 99 -2.66 7.25 -16.05
N VAL A 100 -1.86 6.75 -15.10
CA VAL A 100 -0.44 7.07 -14.97
C VAL A 100 0.34 6.60 -16.19
N LEU A 101 0.20 5.33 -16.59
CA LEU A 101 0.88 4.75 -17.76
C LEU A 101 0.48 5.47 -19.05
N ALA A 102 -0.80 5.82 -19.22
CA ALA A 102 -1.30 6.60 -20.34
C ALA A 102 -0.66 8.00 -20.40
N GLY A 103 -0.56 8.70 -19.26
CA GLY A 103 0.09 10.00 -19.18
C GLY A 103 1.58 9.93 -19.51
N ILE A 104 2.28 8.93 -18.97
CA ILE A 104 3.70 8.68 -19.28
C ILE A 104 3.87 8.35 -20.77
N TRP A 105 3.00 7.51 -21.35
CA TRP A 105 3.06 7.17 -22.76
C TRP A 105 2.87 8.41 -23.67
N LEU A 106 1.92 9.30 -23.33
CA LEU A 106 1.75 10.57 -24.03
C LEU A 106 3.01 11.44 -23.95
N LEU A 107 3.67 11.46 -22.79
CA LEU A 107 4.92 12.19 -22.61
C LEU A 107 6.04 11.62 -23.49
N VAL A 108 6.25 10.30 -23.44
CA VAL A 108 7.29 9.59 -24.19
C VAL A 108 7.08 9.72 -25.70
N ARG A 109 5.83 9.63 -26.18
CA ARG A 109 5.51 9.76 -27.60
C ARG A 109 5.95 11.10 -28.20
N GLN A 110 5.95 12.15 -27.39
CA GLN A 110 6.33 13.51 -27.83
C GLN A 110 7.79 13.84 -27.50
N TRP A 111 8.59 12.84 -27.12
CA TRP A 111 9.96 13.01 -26.67
C TRP A 111 10.95 12.81 -27.80
N SER A 112 11.83 13.79 -28.05
CA SER A 112 13.00 13.60 -28.89
C SER A 112 14.09 12.84 -28.12
N TRP A 113 14.77 11.91 -28.79
CA TRP A 113 15.77 11.01 -28.18
C TRP A 113 16.88 11.74 -27.40
N ARG A 114 17.24 12.96 -27.83
CA ARG A 114 18.25 13.81 -27.17
C ARG A 114 17.82 14.30 -25.79
N THR A 115 16.53 14.54 -25.59
CA THR A 115 16.01 14.98 -24.30
C THR A 115 15.67 13.78 -23.41
N ALA A 116 15.48 12.58 -23.96
CA ALA A 116 15.18 11.38 -23.15
C ALA A 116 16.37 10.94 -22.29
N ILE A 117 17.57 10.91 -22.88
CA ILE A 117 18.81 10.50 -22.20
C ILE A 117 19.12 11.39 -20.99
N THR A 118 18.87 12.70 -21.07
CA THR A 118 19.19 13.64 -19.98
C THR A 118 18.27 13.50 -18.76
N TRP A 119 17.07 12.97 -18.94
CA TRP A 119 16.07 12.79 -17.86
C TRP A 119 15.94 11.34 -17.39
N LEU A 120 16.48 10.37 -18.14
CA LEU A 120 16.54 8.98 -17.72
C LEU A 120 17.33 8.81 -16.41
N LEU A 121 18.43 9.54 -16.23
CA LEU A 121 19.27 9.41 -15.04
C LEU A 121 18.53 9.84 -13.75
N PRO A 122 17.86 11.01 -13.66
CA PRO A 122 17.01 11.37 -12.51
C PRO A 122 15.84 10.42 -12.26
N VAL A 123 15.30 9.76 -13.28
CA VAL A 123 14.19 8.80 -13.14
C VAL A 123 14.67 7.45 -12.62
N VAL A 124 15.83 7.01 -13.09
CA VAL A 124 16.44 5.74 -12.72
C VAL A 124 17.08 5.81 -11.34
N LEU A 125 17.60 6.97 -10.93
CA LEU A 125 18.27 7.12 -9.64
C LEU A 125 17.38 6.75 -8.43
N PRO A 126 16.11 7.21 -8.31
CA PRO A 126 15.19 6.76 -7.27
C PRO A 126 14.88 5.27 -7.32
N LEU A 127 14.85 4.67 -8.52
CA LEU A 127 14.61 3.22 -8.67
C LEU A 127 15.83 2.42 -8.21
N VAL A 128 17.04 2.86 -8.56
CA VAL A 128 18.29 2.23 -8.12
C VAL A 128 18.49 2.38 -6.62
N LEU A 129 18.23 3.57 -6.07
CA LEU A 129 18.22 3.79 -4.62
C LEU A 129 17.16 2.92 -3.94
N GLY A 130 15.97 2.81 -4.55
CA GLY A 130 14.86 1.96 -4.12
C GLY A 130 15.22 0.48 -3.97
N VAL A 131 16.09 -0.04 -4.85
CA VAL A 131 16.57 -1.43 -4.83
C VAL A 131 17.58 -1.69 -3.71
N PHE A 132 18.06 -0.65 -3.01
CA PHE A 132 18.95 -0.84 -1.87
C PHE A 132 18.20 -1.58 -0.74
N PRO A 133 18.68 -2.76 -0.30
CA PRO A 133 17.98 -3.60 0.69
C PRO A 133 17.61 -2.86 1.98
N GLY A 134 18.40 -1.82 2.32
CA GLY A 134 18.16 -0.97 3.48
C GLY A 134 16.81 -0.25 3.48
N ILE A 135 16.20 0.01 2.32
CA ILE A 135 14.92 0.74 2.26
C ILE A 135 13.75 -0.14 2.72
N GLY A 136 13.78 -1.45 2.43
CA GLY A 136 12.77 -2.40 2.91
C GLY A 136 12.76 -2.58 4.42
N LEU A 137 13.85 -2.17 5.11
CA LEU A 137 13.95 -2.25 6.56
C LEU A 137 12.98 -1.29 7.26
N VAL A 138 12.61 -0.18 6.61
CA VAL A 138 11.64 0.78 7.15
C VAL A 138 10.34 0.07 7.56
N VAL A 139 9.84 -0.83 6.71
CA VAL A 139 8.61 -1.60 7.00
C VAL A 139 8.75 -2.45 8.26
N HIS A 140 9.92 -3.06 8.47
CA HIS A 140 10.19 -3.87 9.66
C HIS A 140 10.41 -3.00 10.90
N THR A 141 11.09 -1.86 10.78
CA THR A 141 11.30 -0.94 11.91
C THR A 141 9.97 -0.43 12.48
N PHE A 142 9.05 0.06 11.64
CA PHE A 142 7.75 0.54 12.11
C PHE A 142 6.87 -0.59 12.68
N TYR A 143 7.01 -1.82 12.18
CA TYR A 143 6.32 -2.97 12.76
C TYR A 143 6.87 -3.36 14.14
N LEU A 144 8.19 -3.39 14.28
CA LEU A 144 8.90 -3.78 15.52
C LEU A 144 8.87 -2.69 16.59
N ASP A 145 8.76 -1.42 16.20
CA ASP A 145 8.59 -0.29 17.12
C ASP A 145 7.36 -0.48 18.04
N ALA A 146 6.30 -1.10 17.53
CA ALA A 146 5.13 -1.44 18.35
C ALA A 146 5.44 -2.42 19.50
N PHE A 147 6.48 -3.25 19.35
CA PHE A 147 6.97 -4.19 20.35
C PHE A 147 8.14 -3.65 21.17
N ASP A 148 8.49 -2.36 20.98
CA ASP A 148 9.69 -1.72 21.56
C ASP A 148 11.00 -2.45 21.19
N LEU A 149 11.08 -2.90 19.94
CA LEU A 149 12.21 -3.66 19.41
C LEU A 149 12.91 -2.92 18.28
N ARG A 150 14.22 -3.11 18.21
CA ARG A 150 15.03 -2.60 17.09
C ARG A 150 15.24 -3.69 16.07
N LEU A 151 15.60 -3.28 14.85
CA LEU A 151 15.79 -4.18 13.73
C LEU A 151 16.96 -5.15 13.96
N GLU A 152 18.01 -4.72 14.67
CA GLU A 152 19.19 -5.53 14.93
C GLU A 152 18.90 -6.70 15.88
N ASP A 153 17.73 -6.71 16.51
CA ASP A 153 17.36 -7.71 17.50
C ASP A 153 16.75 -8.96 16.87
N ILE A 154 16.35 -8.92 15.59
CA ILE A 154 15.69 -10.03 14.90
C ILE A 154 16.34 -10.29 13.54
N GLU A 155 16.70 -11.55 13.28
CA GLU A 155 17.17 -11.97 11.97
C GLU A 155 15.99 -12.14 11.00
N ILE A 156 15.95 -11.28 9.98
CA ILE A 156 14.89 -11.30 8.96
C ILE A 156 15.46 -11.93 7.69
N PRO A 157 14.85 -13.02 7.16
CA PRO A 157 15.35 -13.65 5.96
C PRO A 157 15.41 -12.68 4.78
N VAL A 158 16.51 -12.71 4.01
CA VAL A 158 16.79 -11.79 2.90
C VAL A 158 15.64 -11.71 1.89
N VAL A 159 14.98 -12.84 1.61
CA VAL A 159 13.83 -12.90 0.69
C VAL A 159 12.72 -11.94 1.13
N TYR A 160 12.40 -11.88 2.42
CA TYR A 160 11.37 -10.99 2.93
C TYR A 160 11.82 -9.53 2.98
N GLN A 161 13.11 -9.26 3.17
CA GLN A 161 13.67 -7.91 3.01
C GLN A 161 13.51 -7.41 1.57
N VAL A 162 13.72 -8.28 0.57
CA VAL A 162 13.49 -7.96 -0.84
C VAL A 162 12.00 -7.70 -1.11
N VAL A 163 11.10 -8.55 -0.61
CA VAL A 163 9.65 -8.36 -0.77
C VAL A 163 9.17 -7.05 -0.11
N ALA A 164 9.68 -6.72 1.07
CA ALA A 164 9.41 -5.44 1.74
C ALA A 164 9.97 -4.26 0.94
N SER A 165 11.18 -4.38 0.38
CA SER A 165 11.78 -3.36 -0.48
C SER A 165 10.93 -3.12 -1.73
N LEU A 166 10.44 -4.17 -2.39
CA LEU A 166 9.53 -4.06 -3.54
C LEU A 166 8.23 -3.32 -3.17
N LYS A 167 7.69 -3.56 -1.97
CA LYS A 167 6.53 -2.81 -1.47
C LYS A 167 6.84 -1.33 -1.30
N VAL A 168 8.01 -0.97 -0.74
CA VAL A 168 8.41 0.43 -0.60
C VAL A 168 8.68 1.08 -1.96
N ILE A 169 9.33 0.39 -2.91
CA ILE A 169 9.53 0.87 -4.28
C ILE A 169 8.18 1.14 -4.96
N ALA A 170 7.23 0.21 -4.82
CA ALA A 170 5.88 0.40 -5.34
C ALA A 170 5.20 1.62 -4.69
N ALA A 171 5.38 1.84 -3.39
CA ALA A 171 4.89 3.04 -2.72
C ALA A 171 5.57 4.32 -3.21
N MET A 172 6.89 4.29 -3.44
CA MET A 172 7.66 5.41 -3.98
C MET A 172 7.17 5.75 -5.40
N SER A 173 6.74 4.77 -6.19
CA SER A 173 6.29 4.97 -7.59
C SER A 173 5.15 5.98 -7.74
N MET A 174 4.48 6.41 -6.67
CA MET A 174 3.55 7.55 -6.69
C MET A 174 4.18 8.84 -7.24
N TRP A 175 5.51 9.02 -7.17
CA TRP A 175 6.19 10.16 -7.79
C TRP A 175 5.96 10.23 -9.32
N LEU A 176 5.64 9.10 -9.97
CA LEU A 176 5.30 9.02 -11.40
C LEU A 176 4.00 9.74 -11.77
N LEU A 177 3.21 10.18 -10.79
CA LEU A 177 2.07 11.07 -11.03
C LEU A 177 2.52 12.36 -11.73
N ALA A 178 3.65 12.95 -11.30
CA ALA A 178 4.14 14.19 -11.89
C ALA A 178 4.47 14.07 -13.40
N PRO A 179 5.30 13.11 -13.87
CA PRO A 179 5.52 12.94 -15.30
C PRO A 179 4.25 12.54 -16.06
N ALA A 180 3.33 11.80 -15.45
CA ALA A 180 2.03 11.49 -16.06
C ALA A 180 1.20 12.77 -16.30
N PHE A 181 1.07 13.63 -15.28
CA PHE A 181 0.40 14.93 -15.40
C PHE A 181 1.07 15.83 -16.42
N TRP A 182 2.40 15.83 -16.49
CA TRP A 182 3.12 16.59 -17.52
C TRP A 182 2.79 16.11 -18.94
N GLY A 183 2.69 14.80 -19.16
CA GLY A 183 2.27 14.23 -20.43
C GLY A 183 0.88 14.71 -20.86
N TYR A 184 -0.09 14.71 -19.94
CA TYR A 184 -1.42 15.27 -20.20
C TYR A 184 -1.37 16.78 -20.46
N ALA A 185 -0.65 17.54 -19.63
CA ALA A 185 -0.54 19.00 -19.78
C ALA A 185 0.04 19.41 -21.14
N LYS A 186 1.05 18.66 -21.62
CA LYS A 186 1.65 18.88 -22.94
C LYS A 186 0.71 18.47 -24.07
N HIS A 187 0.00 17.36 -23.93
CA HIS A 187 -0.99 16.90 -24.91
C HIS A 187 -2.14 17.89 -25.09
N PHE A 188 -2.61 18.51 -24.00
CA PHE A 188 -3.70 19.47 -24.01
C PHE A 188 -3.26 20.92 -24.18
N HIS A 189 -1.98 21.17 -24.45
CA HIS A 189 -1.46 22.53 -24.61
C HIS A 189 -1.73 23.45 -23.39
N LEU A 190 -1.90 22.87 -22.19
CA LEU A 190 -2.21 23.60 -20.95
C LEU A 190 -1.01 24.39 -20.43
N ALA A 191 0.21 24.08 -20.88
CA ALA A 191 1.47 24.66 -20.42
C ALA A 191 2.06 25.73 -21.37
N ILE A 192 1.23 26.45 -22.13
CA ILE A 192 1.70 27.43 -23.14
C ILE A 192 2.04 28.80 -22.52
N ARG A 193 1.25 29.28 -21.55
CA ARG A 193 1.30 30.69 -21.14
C ARG A 193 2.27 30.98 -19.99
N ASP A 194 2.41 30.06 -19.02
CA ASP A 194 3.28 30.26 -17.86
C ASP A 194 3.99 28.97 -17.46
N ARG A 195 5.14 28.73 -18.10
CA ARG A 195 5.88 27.46 -18.00
C ARG A 195 6.44 27.22 -16.60
N TRP A 196 6.85 28.28 -15.92
CA TRP A 196 7.54 28.19 -14.63
C TRP A 196 6.62 27.72 -13.51
N VAL A 197 5.39 28.27 -13.45
CA VAL A 197 4.38 27.86 -12.46
C VAL A 197 4.01 26.38 -12.63
N GLY A 198 3.82 25.93 -13.88
CA GLY A 198 3.53 24.53 -14.17
C GLY A 198 4.66 23.58 -13.75
N HIS A 199 5.92 23.95 -14.01
CA HIS A 199 7.07 23.15 -13.58
C HIS A 199 7.23 23.11 -12.05
N LEU A 200 7.04 24.24 -11.36
CA LEU A 200 7.07 24.29 -9.90
C LEU A 200 5.97 23.42 -9.28
N MET A 201 4.75 23.49 -9.80
CA MET A 201 3.64 22.67 -9.33
C MET A 201 3.91 21.17 -9.53
N LEU A 202 4.49 20.78 -10.66
CA LEU A 202 4.85 19.39 -10.92
C LEU A 202 6.00 18.90 -10.05
N LEU A 203 7.00 19.74 -9.79
CA LEU A 203 8.06 19.44 -8.85
C LEU A 203 7.50 19.25 -7.43
N PHE A 204 6.59 20.13 -7.02
CA PHE A 204 5.91 20.04 -5.74
C PHE A 204 5.09 18.73 -5.63
N ILE A 205 4.29 18.41 -6.65
CA ILE A 205 3.54 17.14 -6.71
C ILE A 205 4.49 15.94 -6.65
N ALA A 206 5.61 15.97 -7.38
CA ALA A 206 6.60 14.90 -7.35
C ALA A 206 7.18 14.71 -5.95
N LEU A 207 7.60 15.79 -5.29
CA LEU A 207 8.18 15.77 -3.95
C LEU A 207 7.17 15.29 -2.90
N CYS A 208 5.96 15.85 -2.91
CA CYS A 208 4.89 15.43 -2.01
C CYS A 208 4.56 13.95 -2.21
N SER A 209 4.44 13.48 -3.46
CA SER A 209 4.14 12.07 -3.75
C SER A 209 5.29 11.14 -3.37
N PHE A 210 6.54 11.59 -3.53
CA PHE A 210 7.74 10.84 -3.16
C PHE A 210 7.84 10.62 -1.64
N VAL A 211 7.40 11.58 -0.83
CA VAL A 211 7.40 11.46 0.65
C VAL A 211 6.13 10.80 1.16
N ALA A 212 4.95 11.25 0.70
CA ALA A 212 3.67 10.77 1.17
C ALA A 212 3.41 9.31 0.78
N GLY A 213 3.87 8.89 -0.41
CA GLY A 213 3.68 7.52 -0.89
C GLY A 213 4.25 6.46 0.07
N PRO A 214 5.55 6.48 0.36
CA PRO A 214 6.17 5.58 1.34
C PRO A 214 5.56 5.69 2.74
N TRP A 215 5.21 6.89 3.18
CA TRP A 215 4.57 7.08 4.49
C TRP A 215 3.22 6.35 4.56
N MET A 216 2.29 6.67 3.65
CA MET A 216 0.92 6.18 3.67
C MET A 216 0.78 4.71 3.23
N LEU A 217 1.67 4.22 2.37
CA LEU A 217 1.55 2.87 1.79
C LEU A 217 2.52 1.85 2.38
N ALA A 218 3.56 2.30 3.09
CA ALA A 218 4.54 1.41 3.71
C ALA A 218 4.65 1.61 5.23
N ALA A 219 5.03 2.80 5.70
CA ALA A 219 5.35 3.04 7.11
C ALA A 219 4.12 2.97 8.03
N GLU A 220 3.09 3.78 7.77
CA GLU A 220 1.89 3.83 8.60
C GLU A 220 1.15 2.47 8.65
N PRO A 221 0.90 1.78 7.51
CA PRO A 221 0.31 0.44 7.55
C PRO A 221 1.16 -0.61 8.26
N ALA A 222 2.48 -0.42 8.33
CA ALA A 222 3.36 -1.31 9.09
C ALA A 222 3.24 -1.08 10.59
N GLY A 223 3.23 0.18 11.04
CA GLY A 223 2.97 0.53 12.43
C GLY A 223 1.61 0.05 12.91
N GLU A 224 0.55 0.26 12.11
CA GLU A 224 -0.77 -0.29 12.43
C GLU A 224 -0.80 -1.82 12.50
N ALA A 225 -0.04 -2.49 11.62
CA ALA A 225 0.07 -3.95 11.66
C ALA A 225 0.77 -4.42 12.94
N GLY A 226 1.81 -3.71 13.39
CA GLY A 226 2.48 -3.93 14.67
C GLY A 226 1.53 -3.74 15.86
N GLN A 227 0.81 -2.61 15.91
CA GLN A 227 -0.20 -2.36 16.95
C GLN A 227 -1.31 -3.42 16.98
N ARG A 228 -1.79 -3.85 15.81
CA ARG A 228 -2.76 -4.96 15.69
C ARG A 228 -2.18 -6.28 16.19
N ALA A 229 -0.90 -6.54 15.95
CA ALA A 229 -0.21 -7.72 16.43
C ALA A 229 -0.05 -7.69 17.96
N VAL A 230 0.38 -6.57 18.54
CA VAL A 230 0.44 -6.37 20.00
C VAL A 230 -0.93 -6.53 20.64
N ALA A 231 -1.98 -5.94 20.06
CA ALA A 231 -3.34 -6.09 20.57
C ALA A 231 -3.85 -7.54 20.47
N ALA A 232 -3.48 -8.27 19.42
CA ALA A 232 -3.80 -9.70 19.29
C ALA A 232 -3.07 -10.53 20.36
N ALA A 233 -1.78 -10.25 20.58
CA ALA A 233 -0.97 -10.94 21.57
C ALA A 233 -1.43 -10.65 23.01
N ALA A 234 -1.76 -9.39 23.33
CA ALA A 234 -2.35 -9.01 24.61
C ALA A 234 -3.72 -9.69 24.85
N ALA A 235 -4.44 -10.04 23.79
CA ALA A 235 -5.68 -10.83 23.86
C ALA A 235 -5.45 -12.36 23.84
N GLY A 236 -4.20 -12.82 23.98
CA GLY A 236 -3.83 -14.24 23.99
C GLY A 236 -3.94 -14.96 22.64
N ARG A 237 -4.09 -14.22 21.54
CA ARG A 237 -4.17 -14.77 20.18
C ARG A 237 -2.79 -14.70 19.52
N ALA A 238 -2.44 -15.69 18.70
CA ALA A 238 -1.24 -15.62 17.87
C ALA A 238 -1.40 -14.52 16.80
N PRO A 239 -0.50 -13.53 16.73
CA PRO A 239 -0.51 -12.55 15.64
C PRO A 239 -0.23 -13.19 14.28
N ALA A 240 -0.69 -12.53 13.21
CA ALA A 240 -0.37 -12.96 11.85
C ALA A 240 1.11 -12.70 11.53
N ALA A 241 1.70 -13.59 10.71
CA ALA A 241 3.05 -13.38 10.21
C ALA A 241 3.15 -12.09 9.39
N TYR A 242 4.27 -11.37 9.53
CA TYR A 242 4.50 -10.09 8.88
C TYR A 242 5.88 -10.06 8.24
N PHE A 243 5.95 -10.14 6.90
CA PHE A 243 7.18 -10.09 6.11
C PHE A 243 8.33 -10.91 6.73
N GLY A 244 8.09 -12.19 7.01
CA GLY A 244 9.12 -13.11 7.51
C GLY A 244 9.20 -13.19 9.03
N ILE A 245 8.66 -12.22 9.77
CA ILE A 245 8.47 -12.30 11.22
C ILE A 245 7.27 -13.19 11.48
N LYS A 246 7.47 -14.29 12.22
CA LYS A 246 6.42 -15.25 12.58
C LYS A 246 6.29 -15.30 14.10
N PRO A 247 5.35 -14.53 14.67
CA PRO A 247 5.14 -14.53 16.11
C PRO A 247 4.56 -15.87 16.58
N GLU A 248 5.24 -16.53 17.50
CA GLU A 248 4.83 -17.83 18.04
C GLU A 248 4.77 -17.80 19.57
N TRP A 249 3.71 -18.37 20.15
CA TRP A 249 3.62 -18.50 21.60
C TRP A 249 4.52 -19.61 22.08
N VAL A 250 5.35 -19.32 23.07
CA VAL A 250 6.31 -20.26 23.63
C VAL A 250 6.31 -20.23 25.15
N CYS A 251 6.51 -21.40 25.74
CA CYS A 251 6.91 -21.53 27.13
C CYS A 251 8.43 -21.67 27.20
N VAL A 252 9.05 -20.93 28.12
CA VAL A 252 10.51 -20.84 28.20
C VAL A 252 10.95 -21.29 29.58
N ALA A 253 11.78 -22.33 29.64
CA ALA A 253 12.37 -22.84 30.87
C ALA A 253 13.88 -22.57 30.89
N PRO A 254 14.47 -22.05 31.98
CA PRO A 254 15.90 -21.82 32.07
C PRO A 254 16.69 -23.13 32.12
N VAL A 255 17.83 -23.17 31.44
CA VAL A 255 18.83 -24.25 31.51
C VAL A 255 19.81 -23.91 32.62
N GLY A 256 19.40 -24.16 33.87
CA GLY A 256 20.17 -23.83 35.09
C GLY A 256 19.37 -23.02 36.10
N ARG A 257 20.03 -22.22 36.94
CA ARG A 257 19.34 -21.32 37.88
C ARG A 257 18.80 -20.09 37.13
N ALA A 258 17.51 -19.79 37.33
CA ALA A 258 16.85 -18.65 36.70
C ALA A 258 17.58 -17.31 36.96
N ALA A 259 18.08 -17.11 38.18
CA ALA A 259 18.81 -15.91 38.60
C ALA A 259 20.18 -15.70 37.89
N GLU A 260 20.72 -16.73 37.24
CA GLU A 260 22.00 -16.65 36.49
C GLU A 260 21.77 -16.42 34.98
N THR A 261 20.51 -16.34 34.54
CA THR A 261 20.18 -16.09 33.14
C THR A 261 20.25 -14.60 32.88
N ALA A 262 21.25 -14.16 32.11
CA ALA A 262 21.36 -12.77 31.68
C ALA A 262 20.20 -12.46 30.71
N VAL A 263 19.36 -11.51 31.10
CA VAL A 263 18.19 -11.05 30.36
C VAL A 263 18.38 -9.55 30.11
N GLU A 264 18.29 -9.13 28.86
CA GLU A 264 18.23 -7.70 28.52
C GLU A 264 16.76 -7.29 28.38
N GLY A 265 16.39 -6.13 28.93
CA GLY A 265 15.07 -5.54 28.76
C GLY A 265 14.08 -5.74 29.91
N GLY A 266 14.39 -6.57 30.91
CA GLY A 266 13.51 -6.77 32.07
C GLY A 266 13.81 -8.01 32.89
N GLU A 267 12.83 -8.43 33.70
CA GLU A 267 12.89 -9.63 34.52
C GLU A 267 12.24 -10.82 33.81
N PHE A 268 12.92 -11.98 33.81
CA PHE A 268 12.42 -13.20 33.20
C PHE A 268 11.69 -14.08 34.23
N GLN A 269 10.44 -14.43 33.92
CA GLN A 269 9.57 -15.25 34.76
C GLN A 269 9.18 -16.53 34.02
N PRO A 270 9.77 -17.70 34.36
CA PRO A 270 9.55 -18.95 33.63
C PRO A 270 8.09 -19.43 33.57
N GLU A 271 7.25 -18.99 34.50
CA GLU A 271 5.83 -19.36 34.57
C GLU A 271 4.97 -18.63 33.54
N HIS A 272 5.51 -17.59 32.90
CA HIS A 272 4.78 -16.76 31.94
C HIS A 272 4.91 -17.29 30.50
N PRO A 273 3.81 -17.27 29.73
CA PRO A 273 3.87 -17.46 28.30
C PRO A 273 4.49 -16.23 27.63
N TYR A 274 5.44 -16.45 26.74
CA TYR A 274 6.09 -15.40 25.95
C TYR A 274 5.74 -15.53 24.48
N LEU A 275 5.71 -14.41 23.77
CA LEU A 275 5.61 -14.40 22.32
C LEU A 275 7.01 -14.30 21.71
N MET A 276 7.50 -15.37 21.10
CA MET A 276 8.74 -15.34 20.36
C MET A 276 8.53 -14.65 19.02
N LEU A 277 9.25 -13.54 18.80
CA LEU A 277 9.17 -12.77 17.56
C LEU A 277 10.25 -13.20 16.55
N GLY A 278 11.35 -13.75 17.04
CA GLY A 278 12.45 -14.28 16.25
C GLY A 278 13.71 -14.46 17.11
N ASP A 279 14.82 -14.69 16.44
CA ASP A 279 16.14 -14.81 17.04
C ASP A 279 17.17 -14.01 16.21
N ALA A 280 18.21 -13.52 16.88
CA ALA A 280 19.38 -12.89 16.25
C ALA A 280 20.62 -13.14 17.12
N ASP A 281 21.75 -13.42 16.50
CA ASP A 281 23.04 -13.64 17.18
C ASP A 281 22.98 -14.65 18.34
N GLY A 282 22.13 -15.69 18.21
CA GLY A 282 21.93 -16.72 19.24
C GLY A 282 21.15 -16.24 20.48
N LYS A 283 20.48 -15.09 20.39
CA LYS A 283 19.51 -14.60 21.38
C LYS A 283 18.10 -14.72 20.83
N ALA A 284 17.20 -15.31 21.60
CA ALA A 284 15.77 -15.29 21.31
C ALA A 284 15.18 -13.97 21.81
N VAL A 285 14.28 -13.39 21.01
CA VAL A 285 13.51 -12.20 21.36
C VAL A 285 12.11 -12.63 21.77
N LEU A 286 11.79 -12.40 23.04
CA LEU A 286 10.56 -12.81 23.70
C LEU A 286 9.79 -11.57 24.12
N TRP A 287 8.54 -11.43 23.72
CA TRP A 287 7.69 -10.34 24.18
C TRP A 287 6.75 -10.81 25.29
N ASP A 288 6.75 -10.08 26.41
CA ASP A 288 5.88 -10.36 27.55
C ASP A 288 4.54 -9.63 27.38
N PRO A 289 3.40 -10.34 27.29
CA PRO A 289 2.09 -9.71 27.16
C PRO A 289 1.61 -8.94 28.40
N LYS A 290 2.09 -9.29 29.59
CA LYS A 290 1.70 -8.65 30.85
C LYS A 290 2.42 -7.33 31.02
N GLU A 291 3.73 -7.36 30.90
CA GLU A 291 4.61 -6.19 31.09
C GLU A 291 4.75 -5.35 29.81
N ARG A 292 4.32 -5.87 28.66
CA ARG A 292 4.33 -5.22 27.33
C ARG A 292 5.71 -4.77 26.83
N HIS A 293 6.76 -5.41 27.32
CA HIS A 293 8.14 -5.20 26.90
C HIS A 293 8.75 -6.45 26.27
N ALA A 294 9.78 -6.26 25.47
CA ALA A 294 10.57 -7.35 24.91
C ALA A 294 11.81 -7.67 25.77
N LEU A 295 12.07 -8.97 25.92
CA LEU A 295 13.18 -9.57 26.62
C LEU A 295 14.09 -10.27 25.60
N LYS A 296 15.40 -10.12 25.77
CA LYS A 296 16.40 -10.83 24.96
C LYS A 296 17.14 -11.81 25.83
N ILE A 297 17.10 -13.08 25.45
CA ILE A 297 17.69 -14.16 26.24
C ILE A 297 18.52 -15.06 25.33
N SER A 298 19.72 -15.44 25.77
CA SER A 298 20.54 -16.39 25.00
C SER A 298 19.85 -17.74 24.87
N MET A 299 19.73 -18.24 23.63
CA MET A 299 19.14 -19.56 23.35
C MET A 299 19.90 -20.70 24.03
N SER A 300 21.20 -20.54 24.31
CA SER A 300 22.00 -21.54 25.03
C SER A 300 21.59 -21.72 26.50
N LYS A 301 20.82 -20.77 27.05
CA LYS A 301 20.40 -20.73 28.45
C LYS A 301 18.92 -21.03 28.65
N ILE A 302 18.18 -21.31 27.59
CA ILE A 302 16.74 -21.55 27.65
C ILE A 302 16.32 -22.75 26.82
N LYS A 303 15.27 -23.43 27.28
CA LYS A 303 14.55 -24.45 26.54
C LYS A 303 13.20 -23.86 26.13
N VAL A 304 12.99 -23.75 24.82
CA VAL A 304 11.77 -23.20 24.23
C VAL A 304 10.83 -24.35 23.88
N VAL A 305 9.59 -24.30 24.36
CA VAL A 305 8.52 -25.25 24.06
C VAL A 305 7.39 -24.50 23.34
N PRO A 306 7.18 -24.76 22.03
CA PRO A 306 6.11 -24.11 21.27
C PRO A 306 4.73 -24.44 21.81
N SER A 307 3.82 -23.47 21.76
CA SER A 307 2.39 -23.63 22.07
C SER A 307 1.55 -23.47 20.80
N GLU A 308 0.59 -24.36 20.58
CA GLU A 308 -0.22 -24.39 19.37
C GLU A 308 -1.20 -23.20 19.28
N GLY A 309 -0.76 -22.11 18.65
CA GLY A 309 -1.61 -21.05 18.09
C GLY A 309 -2.34 -20.14 19.09
N LYS A 310 -2.22 -20.35 20.40
CA LYS A 310 -2.79 -19.51 21.46
C LYS A 310 -1.83 -19.42 22.65
N ALA A 311 -1.96 -18.35 23.43
CA ALA A 311 -1.23 -18.21 24.68
C ALA A 311 -1.66 -19.30 25.67
N PRO A 312 -0.73 -20.12 26.20
CA PRO A 312 -1.06 -21.02 27.29
C PRO A 312 -1.37 -20.23 28.57
N ALA A 313 -2.27 -20.73 29.41
CA ALA A 313 -2.67 -20.03 30.64
C ALA A 313 -1.52 -19.92 31.66
N HIS A 314 -0.67 -20.96 31.71
CA HIS A 314 0.54 -21.03 32.51
C HIS A 314 1.57 -21.92 31.82
N CYS A 315 2.85 -21.64 32.04
CA CYS A 315 3.96 -22.49 31.65
C CYS A 315 4.46 -23.25 32.88
N GLY A 316 4.43 -24.58 32.83
CA GLY A 316 4.81 -25.46 33.95
C GLY A 316 4.58 -26.93 33.62
#